data_AF-A0A0E2NRX9-F1
#
_entry.id   AF-A0A0E2NRX9-F1
#
_cell.length_a   1.000
_cell.length_b   1.000
_cell.length_c   1.000
_cell.angle_alpha   90.00
_cell.angle_beta   90.00
_cell.angle_gamma   90.00
#
_symmetry.space_group_name_H-M   'P 1'
#
loop_
_entity.id
_entity.type
_entity.pdbx_description
1 polymer ?
#
loop_
_entity_poly.entity_id
_entity_poly.type
_entity_poly.pdbx_seq_one_letter_code
_entity_poly.pdbx_strand_id
1 'polypeptide(L)'
;MTTRRKKSADYSIGYGKPPAETRFQKGMSGNPKGRPKGKKNMNTIVRETLFGPIQIQQNGRTTTVTALEAILLKMRNNALSGDFRSAAHALQLASRCAELEESRQPDAEVDVFDPQTMVEMMRDYLDHKDSSENDTETPSKTGDQGDEE
;
A
#
# COMPACT_ATOMS: atom_id res chain seq x y z
N MET A 1 -41.28 -5.91 59.06
CA MET A 1 -40.09 -5.13 59.47
C MET A 1 -39.82 -4.07 58.41
N THR A 2 -40.04 -2.80 58.74
CA THR A 2 -39.82 -1.67 57.82
C THR A 2 -38.35 -1.23 57.91
N THR A 3 -37.63 -1.25 56.79
CA THR A 3 -36.21 -0.87 56.74
C THR A 3 -36.08 0.67 56.84
N ARG A 4 -35.29 1.11 57.82
CA ARG A 4 -35.04 2.53 58.13
C ARG A 4 -34.21 3.16 57.00
N ARG A 5 -34.81 4.05 56.20
CA ARG A 5 -34.09 4.83 55.18
C ARG A 5 -33.07 5.76 55.86
N LYS A 6 -31.78 5.46 55.73
CA LYS A 6 -30.66 6.28 56.25
C LYS A 6 -30.66 7.63 55.53
N LYS A 7 -30.90 8.73 56.26
CA LYS A 7 -30.79 10.11 55.74
C LYS A 7 -29.34 10.35 55.27
N SER A 8 -29.18 10.77 54.02
CA SER A 8 -27.90 11.20 53.46
C SER A 8 -27.39 12.45 54.20
N ALA A 9 -26.13 12.43 54.60
CA ALA A 9 -25.47 13.52 55.30
C ALA A 9 -25.48 14.81 54.47
N ASP A 10 -25.73 15.95 55.13
CA ASP A 10 -25.70 17.29 54.55
C ASP A 10 -24.31 17.57 53.96
N TYR A 11 -24.20 17.58 52.63
CA TYR A 11 -22.95 17.87 51.94
C TYR A 11 -22.74 19.39 51.90
N SER A 12 -21.92 19.92 52.81
CA SER A 12 -21.60 21.36 52.86
C SER A 12 -20.78 21.78 51.64
N ILE A 13 -21.35 22.63 50.80
CA ILE A 13 -20.68 23.25 49.64
C ILE A 13 -19.70 24.34 50.15
N GLY A 14 -18.51 24.44 49.56
CA GLY A 14 -17.48 25.41 49.96
C GLY A 14 -16.26 25.39 49.04
N TYR A 15 -15.21 26.12 49.39
CA TYR A 15 -13.97 26.15 48.60
C TYR A 15 -13.38 24.73 48.45
N GLY A 16 -13.16 24.29 47.21
CA GLY A 16 -12.69 22.93 46.90
C GLY A 16 -13.73 21.81 47.09
N LYS A 17 -14.99 22.13 47.41
CA LYS A 17 -16.11 21.18 47.61
C LYS A 17 -17.25 21.47 46.62
N PRO A 18 -17.13 21.04 45.36
CA PRO A 18 -18.17 21.27 44.35
C PRO A 18 -19.45 20.50 44.69
N PRO A 19 -20.65 21.00 44.33
CA PRO A 19 -21.94 20.34 44.60
C PRO A 19 -21.97 18.88 44.12
N ALA A 20 -22.57 17.99 44.91
CA ALA A 20 -22.59 16.56 44.60
C ALA A 20 -23.39 16.24 43.32
N GLU A 21 -24.43 17.01 43.03
CA GLU A 21 -25.35 16.80 41.90
C GLU A 21 -24.70 17.07 40.54
N THR A 22 -23.70 17.94 40.48
CA THR A 22 -23.07 18.39 39.22
C THR A 22 -21.69 17.80 38.97
N ARG A 23 -21.16 17.01 39.92
CA ARG A 23 -19.88 16.32 39.77
C ARG A 23 -19.99 15.19 38.76
N PHE A 24 -18.95 15.03 37.94
CA PHE A 24 -18.81 13.85 37.10
C PHE A 24 -18.68 12.59 37.96
N GLN A 25 -19.34 11.51 37.53
CA GLN A 25 -19.21 10.22 38.19
C GLN A 25 -17.80 9.66 37.97
N LYS A 26 -17.21 9.07 39.02
CA LYS A 26 -15.88 8.45 38.93
C LYS A 26 -15.88 7.38 37.83
N GLY A 27 -15.00 7.53 36.84
CA GLY A 27 -14.90 6.62 35.69
C GLY A 27 -15.73 7.01 34.47
N MET A 28 -16.56 8.07 34.57
CA MET A 28 -17.32 8.60 33.44
C MET A 28 -16.86 10.02 33.12
N SER A 29 -16.39 10.22 31.89
CA SER A 29 -16.16 11.57 31.35
C SER A 29 -17.50 12.29 31.18
N GLY A 30 -17.54 13.60 31.47
CA GLY A 30 -18.70 14.45 31.17
C GLY A 30 -19.03 14.54 29.68
N ASN A 31 -18.09 14.17 28.82
CA ASN A 31 -18.31 13.96 27.40
C ASN A 31 -17.95 12.51 27.03
N PRO A 32 -18.90 11.55 27.11
CA PRO A 32 -18.65 10.14 26.85
C PRO A 32 -18.29 9.83 25.39
N LYS A 33 -18.71 10.70 24.44
CA LYS A 33 -18.30 10.59 23.02
C LYS A 33 -16.87 11.11 22.78
N GLY A 34 -16.27 11.73 23.79
CA GLY A 34 -14.97 12.37 23.69
C GLY A 34 -14.97 13.55 22.71
N ARG A 35 -13.78 14.07 22.43
CA ARG A 35 -13.61 15.05 21.34
C ARG A 35 -13.99 14.37 20.03
N PRO A 36 -14.90 14.94 19.20
CA PRO A 36 -15.22 14.36 17.90
C PRO A 36 -13.95 14.19 17.08
N LYS A 37 -13.80 13.02 16.45
CA LYS A 37 -12.64 12.71 15.60
C LYS A 37 -12.68 13.59 14.35
N GLY A 38 -11.56 14.29 14.10
CA GLY A 38 -11.21 14.85 12.79
C GLY A 38 -11.96 16.11 12.37
N LYS A 39 -11.27 17.27 12.39
CA LYS A 39 -11.51 18.25 11.32
C LYS A 39 -10.85 17.67 10.06
N LYS A 40 -11.55 17.62 8.93
CA LYS A 40 -10.90 17.28 7.66
C LYS A 40 -9.75 18.26 7.47
N ASN A 41 -8.52 17.74 7.46
CA ASN A 41 -7.36 18.57 7.20
C ASN A 41 -7.33 18.87 5.68
N MET A 42 -6.63 19.93 5.26
CA MET A 42 -6.58 20.31 3.85
C MET A 42 -6.08 19.16 2.96
N ASN A 43 -5.12 18.37 3.46
CA ASN A 43 -4.55 17.22 2.76
C ASN A 43 -5.60 16.11 2.52
N THR A 44 -6.47 15.85 3.50
CA THR A 44 -7.59 14.91 3.40
C THR A 44 -8.58 15.38 2.35
N ILE A 45 -8.91 16.68 2.36
CA ILE A 45 -9.83 17.25 1.37
C ILE A 45 -9.24 17.12 -0.04
N VAL A 46 -8.00 17.56 -0.26
CA VAL A 46 -7.34 17.48 -1.57
C VAL A 46 -7.26 16.04 -2.08
N ARG A 47 -6.93 15.08 -1.19
CA ARG A 47 -6.88 13.67 -1.56
C ARG A 47 -8.27 13.13 -1.92
N GLU A 48 -9.28 13.38 -1.09
CA GLU A 48 -10.66 12.95 -1.37
C GLU A 48 -11.21 13.58 -2.67
N THR A 49 -10.87 14.84 -2.95
CA THR A 49 -11.37 15.53 -4.14
C THR A 49 -10.67 15.08 -5.41
N LEU A 50 -9.33 14.92 -5.40
CA LEU A 50 -8.58 14.56 -6.60
C LEU A 50 -8.69 13.08 -6.93
N PHE A 51 -8.66 12.20 -5.93
CA PHE A 51 -8.74 10.76 -6.13
C PHE A 51 -10.17 10.21 -6.03
N GLY A 52 -11.14 11.06 -5.71
CA GLY A 52 -12.56 10.69 -5.70
C GLY A 52 -13.11 10.47 -7.13
N PRO A 53 -14.08 9.55 -7.30
CA PRO A 53 -14.71 9.30 -8.58
C PRO A 53 -15.65 10.44 -8.99
N ILE A 54 -15.63 10.81 -10.26
CA ILE A 54 -16.53 11.73 -10.92
C ILE A 54 -17.04 11.13 -12.23
N GLN A 55 -18.22 11.57 -12.68
CA GLN A 55 -18.77 11.15 -13.97
C GLN A 55 -18.45 12.20 -15.03
N ILE A 56 -17.88 11.76 -16.15
CA ILE A 56 -17.59 12.60 -17.31
C ILE A 56 -18.14 11.96 -18.59
N GLN A 57 -18.47 12.78 -19.58
CA GLN A 57 -18.87 12.32 -20.90
C GLN A 57 -17.66 12.20 -21.80
N GLN A 58 -17.39 11.00 -22.32
CA GLN A 58 -16.36 10.74 -23.32
C GLN A 58 -16.98 10.05 -24.53
N ASN A 59 -16.81 10.61 -25.72
CA ASN A 59 -17.29 10.02 -26.98
C ASN A 59 -18.79 9.62 -26.94
N GLY A 60 -19.61 10.43 -26.28
CA GLY A 60 -21.05 10.20 -26.12
C GLY A 60 -21.44 9.15 -25.07
N ARG A 61 -20.49 8.62 -24.29
CA ARG A 61 -20.75 7.69 -23.19
C ARG A 61 -20.34 8.30 -21.84
N THR A 62 -21.18 8.12 -20.83
CA THR A 62 -20.85 8.51 -19.46
C THR A 62 -19.90 7.48 -18.87
N THR A 63 -18.74 7.94 -18.40
CA THR A 63 -17.71 7.11 -17.76
C THR A 63 -17.37 7.68 -16.40
N THR A 64 -17.14 6.79 -15.43
CA THR A 64 -16.70 7.17 -14.09
C THR A 64 -15.19 7.07 -14.03
N VAL A 65 -14.52 8.18 -13.72
CA VAL A 65 -13.06 8.30 -13.61
C VAL A 65 -12.72 9.10 -12.36
N THR A 66 -11.45 9.14 -11.94
CA THR A 66 -11.06 10.06 -10.86
C THR A 66 -11.04 11.51 -11.33
N ALA A 67 -11.21 12.47 -10.41
CA ALA A 67 -11.13 13.88 -10.77
C ALA A 67 -9.76 14.28 -11.34
N LEU A 68 -8.68 13.70 -10.79
CA LEU A 68 -7.32 13.90 -11.31
C LEU A 68 -7.19 13.40 -12.75
N GLU A 69 -7.67 12.19 -13.03
CA GLU A 69 -7.65 11.63 -14.38
C GLU A 69 -8.46 12.49 -15.38
N ALA A 70 -9.64 12.97 -14.97
CA ALA A 70 -10.44 13.88 -15.79
C ALA A 70 -9.71 15.20 -16.07
N ILE A 71 -8.98 15.76 -15.10
CA ILE A 71 -8.16 16.96 -15.30
C ILE A 71 -7.06 16.70 -16.33
N LEU A 72 -6.36 15.56 -16.23
CA LEU A 72 -5.32 15.19 -17.20
C LEU A 72 -5.90 15.00 -18.61
N LEU A 73 -7.05 14.35 -18.74
CA LEU A 73 -7.75 14.20 -20.02
C LEU A 73 -8.15 15.54 -20.61
N LYS A 74 -8.65 16.47 -19.79
CA LYS A 74 -9.01 17.82 -20.23
C LYS A 74 -7.76 18.61 -20.65
N MET A 75 -6.68 18.52 -19.88
CA MET A 75 -5.39 19.14 -20.21
C MET A 75 -4.85 18.63 -21.55
N ARG A 76 -4.89 17.31 -21.79
CA ARG A 76 -4.55 16.71 -23.08
C ARG A 76 -5.38 17.29 -24.21
N ASN A 77 -6.70 17.32 -24.06
CA ASN A 77 -7.60 17.81 -25.11
C ASN A 77 -7.37 19.30 -25.39
N ASN A 78 -7.11 20.12 -24.38
CA ASN A 78 -6.79 21.54 -24.54
C ASN A 78 -5.44 21.74 -25.27
N ALA A 79 -4.42 20.96 -24.90
CA ALA A 79 -3.11 20.97 -25.57
C ALA A 79 -3.25 20.63 -27.06
N LEU A 80 -4.00 19.57 -27.39
CA LEU A 80 -4.30 19.19 -28.78
C LEU A 80 -5.14 20.24 -29.53
N SER A 81 -5.91 21.06 -28.82
CA SER A 81 -6.68 22.16 -29.42
C SER A 81 -5.85 23.43 -29.67
N GLY A 82 -4.55 23.42 -29.31
CA GLY A 82 -3.63 24.55 -29.54
C GLY A 82 -3.34 25.43 -28.31
N ASP A 83 -3.78 25.05 -27.11
CA ASP A 83 -3.37 25.75 -25.88
C ASP A 83 -1.93 25.37 -25.49
N PHE A 84 -1.00 26.27 -25.80
CA PHE A 84 0.43 26.09 -25.52
C PHE A 84 0.73 25.86 -24.03
N ARG A 85 -0.01 26.49 -23.10
CA ARG A 85 0.23 26.32 -21.66
C ARG A 85 -0.12 24.91 -21.22
N SER A 86 -1.27 24.42 -21.68
CA SER A 86 -1.68 23.04 -21.44
C SER A 86 -0.67 22.04 -22.04
N ALA A 87 -0.16 22.32 -23.24
CA ALA A 87 0.87 21.49 -23.88
C ALA A 87 2.19 21.48 -23.08
N ALA A 88 2.67 22.64 -22.65
CA ALA A 88 3.89 22.77 -21.85
C ALA A 88 3.78 21.99 -20.52
N HIS A 89 2.65 22.13 -19.81
CA HIS A 89 2.43 21.39 -18.55
C HIS A 89 2.31 19.87 -18.77
N ALA A 90 1.67 19.43 -19.86
CA ALA A 90 1.59 18.01 -20.20
C ALA A 90 2.98 17.42 -20.50
N LEU A 91 3.81 18.12 -21.28
CA LEU A 91 5.18 17.70 -21.58
C LEU A 91 6.06 17.67 -20.32
N GLN A 92 5.93 18.67 -19.44
CA GLN A 92 6.64 18.70 -18.16
C GLN A 92 6.24 17.54 -17.24
N LEU A 93 4.95 17.17 -17.22
CA LEU A 93 4.49 16.03 -16.43
C LEU A 93 5.04 14.72 -17.02
N ALA A 94 5.04 14.59 -18.35
CA ALA A 94 5.58 13.42 -19.03
C ALA A 94 7.08 13.22 -18.76
N SER A 95 7.88 14.30 -18.78
CA SER A 95 9.32 14.21 -18.50
C SER A 95 9.58 13.73 -17.06
N ARG A 96 8.85 14.27 -16.09
CA ARG A 96 8.97 13.85 -14.67
C ARG A 96 8.58 12.40 -14.45
N CYS A 97 7.57 11.91 -15.15
CA CYS A 97 7.18 10.50 -15.05
C CYS A 97 8.25 9.59 -15.66
N ALA A 98 8.83 9.96 -16.80
CA ALA A 98 9.91 9.19 -17.43
C ALA A 98 11.16 9.12 -16.54
N GLU A 99 11.57 10.25 -15.94
CA GLU A 99 12.70 10.29 -14.99
C GLU A 99 12.47 9.40 -13.76
N LEU A 100 11.23 9.36 -13.25
CA LEU A 100 10.87 8.50 -12.12
C LEU A 100 10.90 7.02 -12.50
N GLU A 101 10.49 6.66 -13.71
CA GLU A 101 10.57 5.28 -14.23
C GLU A 101 12.02 4.83 -14.43
N GLU A 102 12.91 5.70 -14.93
CA GLU A 102 14.34 5.40 -15.05
C GLU A 102 15.04 5.28 -13.69
N SER A 103 14.63 6.08 -12.70
CA SER A 103 15.14 5.98 -11.32
C SER A 103 14.58 4.79 -10.54
N ARG A 104 13.47 4.23 -11.01
CA ARG A 104 12.91 2.98 -10.49
C ARG A 104 13.74 1.87 -11.10
N GLN A 105 14.90 1.61 -10.48
CA GLN A 105 15.76 0.48 -10.81
C GLN A 105 14.86 -0.73 -11.08
N PRO A 106 14.92 -1.36 -12.27
CA PRO A 106 14.32 -2.68 -12.43
C PRO A 106 14.93 -3.52 -11.31
N ASP A 107 14.07 -4.27 -10.60
CA ASP A 107 14.42 -5.08 -9.45
C ASP A 107 15.85 -5.59 -9.59
N ALA A 108 16.72 -5.13 -8.68
CA ALA A 108 18.18 -5.28 -8.69
C ALA A 108 18.66 -6.28 -9.74
N GLU A 109 19.38 -5.81 -10.77
CA GLU A 109 20.20 -6.69 -11.59
C GLU A 109 20.96 -7.60 -10.62
N VAL A 110 20.52 -8.85 -10.52
CA VAL A 110 21.17 -9.83 -9.67
C VAL A 110 22.51 -10.03 -10.33
N ASP A 111 23.56 -9.47 -9.73
CA ASP A 111 24.90 -9.71 -10.21
C ASP A 111 25.15 -11.21 -10.04
N VAL A 112 25.10 -11.96 -11.14
CA VAL A 112 25.31 -13.41 -11.16
C VAL A 112 26.74 -13.74 -10.69
N PHE A 113 27.62 -12.74 -10.62
CA PHE A 113 28.97 -12.85 -10.09
C PHE A 113 29.12 -12.35 -8.65
N ASP A 114 28.06 -11.87 -7.98
CA ASP A 114 28.08 -11.66 -6.53
C ASP A 114 28.38 -12.99 -5.85
N PRO A 115 29.43 -13.07 -5.00
CA PRO A 115 29.76 -14.28 -4.26
C PRO A 115 28.58 -14.89 -3.50
N GLN A 116 27.63 -14.08 -3.01
CA GLN A 116 26.46 -14.59 -2.29
C GLN A 116 25.49 -15.28 -3.25
N THR A 117 25.15 -14.64 -4.37
CA THR A 117 24.29 -15.24 -5.40
C THR A 117 24.92 -16.48 -6.02
N MET A 118 26.23 -16.48 -6.28
CA MET A 118 26.94 -17.64 -6.81
C MET A 118 26.90 -18.82 -5.84
N VAL A 119 27.05 -18.57 -4.53
CA VAL A 119 26.94 -19.61 -3.50
C VAL A 119 25.51 -20.16 -3.41
N GLU A 120 24.48 -19.31 -3.53
CA GLU A 120 23.09 -19.75 -3.56
C GLU A 120 22.79 -20.61 -4.80
N MET A 121 23.27 -20.21 -5.98
CA MET A 121 23.14 -21.00 -7.21
C MET A 121 23.92 -22.33 -7.14
N MET A 122 25.12 -22.34 -6.56
CA MET A 122 25.89 -23.57 -6.35
C MET A 122 25.19 -24.51 -5.37
N ARG A 123 24.54 -23.97 -4.33
CA ARG A 123 23.76 -24.76 -3.38
C ARG A 123 22.55 -25.42 -4.07
N ASP A 124 21.80 -24.65 -4.84
CA ASP A 124 20.65 -25.16 -5.60
C ASP A 124 21.06 -26.24 -6.62
N TYR A 125 22.20 -26.04 -7.30
CA TYR A 125 22.77 -27.04 -8.22
C TYR A 125 23.17 -28.34 -7.51
N LEU A 126 23.78 -28.25 -6.31
CA LEU A 126 24.17 -29.43 -5.54
C LEU A 126 22.96 -30.20 -5.00
N ASP A 127 21.94 -29.50 -4.51
CA ASP A 127 20.70 -30.11 -4.01
C ASP A 127 19.94 -30.86 -5.12
N HIS A 128 20.03 -30.40 -6.37
CA HIS A 128 19.40 -31.05 -7.53
C HIS A 128 20.30 -32.09 -8.23
N LYS A 129 21.62 -32.08 -7.99
CA LYS A 129 22.56 -33.03 -8.61
C LYS A 129 22.41 -34.45 -8.05
N ASP A 130 22.03 -34.61 -6.78
CA ASP A 130 21.81 -35.91 -6.16
C ASP A 130 20.56 -36.65 -6.71
N SER A 131 19.78 -36.00 -7.58
CA SER A 131 18.57 -36.58 -8.18
C SER A 131 18.81 -37.35 -9.48
N SER A 132 20.00 -37.29 -10.10
CA SER A 132 20.25 -37.90 -11.42
C SER A 132 21.32 -39.00 -11.48
N GLU A 133 21.92 -39.40 -10.34
CA GLU A 133 22.97 -40.44 -10.31
C GLU A 133 22.50 -41.82 -9.84
N ASN A 134 21.21 -42.19 -9.98
CA ASN A 134 20.73 -43.51 -9.55
C ASN A 134 20.01 -44.37 -10.60
N ASP A 135 20.17 -44.12 -11.90
CA ASP A 135 19.75 -45.09 -12.92
C ASP A 135 20.73 -45.09 -14.10
N THR A 136 21.78 -45.93 -14.03
CA THR A 136 22.41 -46.60 -15.18
C THR A 136 23.47 -47.60 -14.70
N GLU A 137 23.05 -48.68 -14.05
CA GLU A 137 23.86 -49.90 -14.07
C GLU A 137 23.74 -50.54 -15.48
N THR A 138 24.81 -50.43 -16.25
CA THR A 138 25.12 -51.39 -17.31
C THR A 138 26.49 -51.99 -17.03
N PRO A 139 26.66 -53.32 -17.12
CA PRO A 139 27.94 -53.88 -17.48
C PRO A 139 27.87 -54.50 -18.87
N SER A 140 28.61 -53.86 -19.76
CA SER A 140 29.09 -54.35 -21.05
C SER A 140 29.72 -55.74 -20.98
N LYS A 141 29.57 -56.53 -22.05
CA LYS A 141 30.72 -57.15 -22.75
C LYS A 141 30.30 -57.71 -24.11
N THR A 142 30.66 -56.98 -25.16
CA THR A 142 30.78 -57.45 -26.54
C THR A 142 32.07 -58.26 -26.64
N GLY A 143 31.99 -59.53 -27.04
CA GLY A 143 33.14 -60.33 -27.43
C GLY A 143 33.14 -60.47 -28.94
N ASP A 144 34.14 -59.88 -29.59
CA ASP A 144 34.53 -60.27 -30.95
C ASP A 144 36.04 -60.03 -31.07
N GLN A 145 36.79 -61.13 -31.06
CA GLN A 145 38.22 -61.20 -31.36
C GLN A 145 38.33 -62.12 -32.58
N GLY A 146 38.63 -61.53 -33.73
CA GLY A 146 39.16 -62.25 -34.88
C GLY A 146 40.69 -62.27 -34.82
N ASP A 147 41.27 -63.44 -35.02
CA ASP A 147 42.38 -63.72 -35.95
C ASP A 147 43.07 -65.04 -35.53
N GLU A 148 43.06 -66.04 -36.41
CA GLU A 148 44.21 -66.92 -36.71
C GLU A 148 43.87 -67.89 -37.88
N GLU A 149 44.69 -67.77 -38.94
CA GLU A 149 44.99 -68.64 -40.10
C GLU A 149 43.91 -69.39 -40.90
#